data_AF-A0AAV8YDM6-F1
#
_entry.id   AF-A0AAV8YDM6-F1
#
_cell.length_a   1.000
_cell.length_b   1.000
_cell.length_c   1.000
_cell.angle_alpha   90.00
_cell.angle_beta   90.00
_cell.angle_gamma   90.00
#
_symmetry.space_group_name_H-M   'P 1'
#
loop_
_entity.id
_entity.type
_entity.pdbx_description
1 polymer ?
#
loop_
_entity_poly.entity_id
_entity_poly.type
_entity_poly.pdbx_seq_one_letter_code
_entity_poly.pdbx_strand_id
1 'polypeptide(L)'
;MPISYRYLTSRQKNKIYTIGILHFMLMCFGLWSLVTEMIDYEEPITYYEGVNIALHYSIHTILLFCLIVGTYVDIPYLLVPWLGGSLVLFTLVTAFSVDSIKDLTPYNISAFILNFICVGACWFSWYTVWSYFIGTYKRNTVMNKKCFV
;
A
#
# COMPACT_ATOMS: atom_id res chain seq x y z
N MET A 1 -34.12 0.08 1.76
CA MET A 1 -33.13 -0.30 0.71
C MET A 1 -31.79 -0.79 1.33
N PRO A 2 -31.66 -2.04 1.82
CA PRO A 2 -30.44 -2.44 2.55
C PRO A 2 -29.54 -3.51 1.89
N ILE A 3 -30.07 -4.33 0.98
CA ILE A 3 -29.38 -5.57 0.57
C ILE A 3 -28.24 -5.27 -0.43
N SER A 4 -28.50 -4.48 -1.47
CA SER A 4 -27.50 -4.15 -2.51
C SER A 4 -26.24 -3.44 -1.96
N TYR A 5 -26.40 -2.52 -1.00
CA TYR A 5 -25.28 -1.78 -0.40
C TYR A 5 -24.36 -2.66 0.47
N ARG A 6 -24.88 -3.71 1.14
CA ARG A 6 -24.07 -4.64 1.94
C ARG A 6 -23.20 -5.56 1.08
N TYR A 7 -23.71 -6.01 -0.07
CA TYR A 7 -22.93 -6.86 -0.98
C TYR A 7 -21.82 -6.09 -1.70
N LEU A 8 -22.09 -4.84 -2.11
CA LEU A 8 -21.09 -3.97 -2.73
C LEU A 8 -19.93 -3.64 -1.78
N THR A 9 -20.24 -3.41 -0.50
CA THR A 9 -19.23 -3.12 0.53
C THR A 9 -18.36 -4.33 0.85
N SER A 10 -18.94 -5.54 0.93
CA SER A 10 -18.18 -6.76 1.19
C SER A 10 -17.14 -7.07 0.11
N ARG A 11 -17.50 -6.89 -1.18
CA ARG A 11 -16.55 -7.06 -2.29
C ARG A 11 -15.41 -6.04 -2.25
N GLN A 12 -15.69 -4.79 -1.90
CA GLN A 12 -14.66 -3.76 -1.77
C GLN A 12 -13.71 -4.05 -0.62
N LYS A 13 -14.23 -4.49 0.54
CA LYS A 13 -13.40 -4.91 1.67
C LYS A 13 -12.46 -6.06 1.29
N ASN A 14 -12.97 -7.08 0.58
CA ASN A 14 -12.15 -8.18 0.12
C ASN A 14 -10.99 -7.72 -0.78
N LYS A 15 -11.23 -6.76 -1.69
CA LYS A 15 -10.16 -6.18 -2.50
C LYS A 15 -9.08 -5.51 -1.64
N ILE A 16 -9.47 -4.78 -0.60
CA ILE A 16 -8.52 -4.14 0.31
C ILE A 16 -7.75 -5.17 1.12
N TYR A 17 -8.40 -6.24 1.59
CA TYR A 17 -7.70 -7.33 2.27
C TYR A 17 -6.70 -8.02 1.33
N THR A 18 -7.04 -8.23 0.06
CA THR A 18 -6.09 -8.74 -0.93
C THR A 18 -4.90 -7.79 -1.08
N ILE A 19 -5.12 -6.48 -1.16
CA ILE A 19 -4.02 -5.48 -1.22
C ILE A 19 -3.15 -5.56 0.02
N GLY A 20 -3.74 -5.63 1.21
CA GLY A 20 -3.00 -5.77 2.47
C GLY A 20 -2.19 -7.06 2.55
N ILE A 21 -2.74 -8.19 2.11
CA ILE A 21 -2.03 -9.47 2.06
C ILE A 21 -0.86 -9.41 1.08
N LEU A 22 -1.06 -8.87 -0.12
CA LEU A 22 0.01 -8.72 -1.11
C LEU A 22 1.12 -7.80 -0.59
N HIS A 23 0.77 -6.68 0.05
CA HIS A 23 1.74 -5.77 0.65
C HIS A 23 2.50 -6.46 1.79
N PHE A 24 1.83 -7.24 2.64
CA PHE A 24 2.49 -8.04 3.67
C PHE A 24 3.46 -9.08 3.09
N MET A 25 3.06 -9.80 2.03
CA MET A 25 3.93 -10.76 1.34
C MET A 25 5.19 -10.07 0.77
N LEU A 26 5.02 -8.90 0.14
CA LEU A 26 6.14 -8.12 -0.38
C LEU A 26 7.06 -7.61 0.73
N MET A 27 6.51 -7.20 1.87
CA MET A 27 7.29 -6.80 3.05
C MET A 27 8.11 -7.98 3.58
N CYS A 28 7.50 -9.16 3.74
CA CYS A 28 8.21 -10.37 4.18
C CYS A 28 9.30 -10.78 3.18
N PHE A 29 9.02 -10.67 1.87
CA PHE A 29 10.01 -10.93 0.83
C PHE A 29 11.18 -9.94 0.89
N GLY A 30 10.92 -8.65 1.09
CA GLY A 30 11.96 -7.64 1.27
C GLY A 30 12.84 -7.92 2.49
N LEU A 31 12.24 -8.32 3.61
CA LEU A 31 12.99 -8.67 4.82
C LEU A 31 13.86 -9.91 4.60
N TRP A 32 13.30 -10.93 3.94
CA TRP A 32 14.03 -12.14 3.59
C TRP A 32 15.22 -11.86 2.66
N SER A 33 15.02 -11.04 1.64
CA SER A 33 16.08 -10.66 0.70
C SER A 33 17.21 -9.94 1.41
N LEU A 34 16.87 -9.00 2.30
CA LEU A 34 17.84 -8.25 3.09
C LEU A 34 18.66 -9.16 4.02
N VAL A 35 18.00 -10.11 4.71
CA VAL A 35 18.70 -11.06 5.59
C VAL A 35 19.63 -11.97 4.78
N THR A 36 19.19 -12.44 3.61
CA THR A 36 20.02 -13.25 2.72
C THR A 36 21.25 -12.48 2.25
N GLU A 37 21.07 -11.23 1.84
CA GLU A 37 22.16 -10.33 1.43
C GLU A 37 23.19 -10.16 2.56
N MET A 38 22.75 -9.90 3.79
CA MET A 38 23.64 -9.78 4.95
C MET A 38 24.43 -11.05 5.27
N ILE A 39 23.83 -12.22 5.03
CA ILE A 39 24.51 -13.51 5.22
C ILE A 39 25.55 -13.73 4.11
N ASP A 40 25.18 -13.44 2.85
CA ASP A 40 26.02 -13.74 1.68
C ASP A 40 27.24 -12.81 1.56
N TYR A 41 27.11 -11.54 1.97
CA TYR A 41 28.21 -10.57 1.88
C TYR A 41 29.10 -10.53 3.13
N GLU A 42 28.80 -11.30 4.18
CA GLU A 42 29.51 -11.30 5.48
C GLU A 42 29.68 -9.89 6.09
N GLU A 43 28.89 -8.90 5.66
CA GLU A 43 29.02 -7.52 6.12
C GLU A 43 28.35 -7.34 7.49
N PRO A 44 29.09 -6.89 8.52
CA PRO A 44 28.50 -6.67 9.83
C PRO A 44 27.53 -5.48 9.77
N ILE A 45 26.27 -5.73 10.13
CA ILE A 45 25.24 -4.69 10.22
C ILE A 45 25.69 -3.62 11.21
N THR A 46 25.83 -2.39 10.74
CA THR A 46 26.11 -1.26 11.62
C THR A 46 24.87 -0.95 12.46
N TYR A 47 25.08 -0.38 13.65
CA TYR A 47 23.96 0.02 14.52
C TYR A 47 22.94 0.91 13.79
N TYR A 48 23.42 1.84 12.96
CA TYR A 48 22.56 2.75 12.19
C TYR A 48 21.70 2.02 11.15
N GLU A 49 22.26 1.05 10.42
CA GLU A 49 21.50 0.21 9.49
C GLU A 49 20.44 -0.61 10.21
N GLY A 50 20.80 -1.23 11.34
CA GLY A 50 19.86 -1.99 12.16
C GLY A 50 18.65 -1.14 12.62
N VAL A 51 18.91 0.09 13.05
CA VAL A 51 17.84 1.04 13.42
C VAL A 51 16.96 1.41 12.22
N ASN A 52 17.56 1.69 11.05
CA ASN A 52 16.80 2.05 9.85
C ASN A 52 15.92 0.90 9.37
N ILE A 53 16.44 -0.33 9.40
CA ILE A 53 15.69 -1.55 9.05
C ILE A 53 14.51 -1.70 10.01
N ALA A 54 14.76 -1.65 11.32
CA ALA A 54 13.72 -1.78 12.33
C ALA A 54 12.62 -0.72 12.16
N LEU A 55 13.00 0.54 11.95
CA LEU A 55 12.06 1.64 11.71
C LEU A 55 11.25 1.43 10.43
N HIS A 56 11.91 1.07 9.32
CA HIS A 56 11.27 0.82 8.03
C HIS A 56 10.17 -0.24 8.14
N TYR A 57 10.50 -1.43 8.68
CA TYR A 57 9.52 -2.51 8.82
C TYR A 57 8.44 -2.22 9.88
N SER A 58 8.76 -1.45 10.92
CA SER A 58 7.77 -0.99 11.91
C SER A 58 6.74 -0.06 11.26
N ILE A 59 7.18 0.90 10.43
CA ILE A 59 6.29 1.79 9.69
C ILE A 59 5.37 0.98 8.77
N HIS A 60 5.92 0.03 7.99
CA HIS A 60 5.11 -0.83 7.14
C HIS A 60 4.06 -1.63 7.93
N THR A 61 4.45 -2.18 9.08
CA THR A 61 3.54 -2.91 9.97
C THR A 61 2.41 -2.02 10.48
N ILE A 62 2.72 -0.79 10.91
CA ILE A 62 1.71 0.18 11.36
C ILE A 62 0.75 0.55 10.22
N LEU A 63 1.26 0.80 9.01
CA LEU A 63 0.44 1.12 7.85
C LEU A 63 -0.50 -0.03 7.47
N LEU A 64 -0.01 -1.27 7.49
CA LEU A 64 -0.81 -2.47 7.27
C LEU A 64 -1.88 -2.64 8.36
N PHE A 65 -1.51 -2.46 9.62
CA PHE A 65 -2.46 -2.53 10.73
C PHE A 65 -3.59 -1.50 10.56
N CYS A 66 -3.24 -0.25 10.28
CA CYS A 66 -4.19 0.82 9.99
C CYS A 66 -5.13 0.47 8.82
N LEU A 67 -4.60 -0.08 7.73
CA LEU A 67 -5.38 -0.52 6.57
C LEU A 67 -6.38 -1.63 6.92
N ILE A 68 -5.90 -2.71 7.56
CA ILE A 68 -6.72 -3.89 7.86
C ILE A 68 -7.76 -3.58 8.92
N VAL A 69 -7.36 -2.96 10.03
CA VAL A 69 -8.28 -2.60 11.12
C VAL A 69 -9.28 -1.57 10.63
N GLY A 70 -8.85 -0.51 9.94
CA GLY A 70 -9.74 0.51 9.39
C GLY A 70 -10.82 -0.06 8.46
N THR A 71 -10.45 -1.05 7.64
CA THR A 71 -11.38 -1.77 6.76
C THR A 71 -12.33 -2.69 7.54
N TYR A 72 -11.82 -3.35 8.57
CA TYR A 72 -12.62 -4.23 9.42
C TYR A 72 -13.70 -3.46 10.19
N VAL A 73 -13.33 -2.36 10.85
CA VAL A 73 -14.23 -1.54 11.67
C VAL A 73 -14.99 -0.44 10.91
N ASP A 74 -14.81 -0.33 9.58
CA ASP A 74 -15.39 0.73 8.74
C ASP A 74 -15.08 2.17 9.22
N ILE A 75 -13.89 2.40 9.79
CA ILE A 75 -13.42 3.72 10.21
C ILE A 75 -12.51 4.29 9.12
N PRO A 76 -12.99 5.26 8.30
CA PRO A 76 -12.23 5.75 7.14
C PRO A 76 -10.94 6.49 7.54
N TYR A 77 -10.91 7.14 8.71
CA TYR A 77 -9.72 7.87 9.18
C TYR A 77 -8.51 6.97 9.41
N LEU A 78 -8.71 5.69 9.75
CA LEU A 78 -7.62 4.73 9.89
C LEU A 78 -6.99 4.34 8.55
N LEU A 79 -7.62 4.64 7.41
CA LEU A 79 -7.05 4.41 6.09
C LEU A 79 -6.10 5.54 5.66
N VAL A 80 -6.19 6.71 6.30
CA VAL A 80 -5.43 7.92 5.93
C VAL A 80 -3.92 7.72 6.02
N PRO A 81 -3.35 7.08 7.07
CA PRO A 81 -1.91 6.82 7.12
C PRO A 81 -1.41 6.00 5.92
N TRP A 82 -2.14 4.93 5.56
CA TRP A 82 -1.78 4.10 4.41
C TRP A 82 -1.90 4.88 3.09
N LEU A 83 -2.98 5.65 2.91
CA LEU A 83 -3.20 6.46 1.72
C LEU A 83 -2.13 7.57 1.57
N GLY A 84 -1.83 8.29 2.65
CA GLY A 84 -0.85 9.37 2.65
C GLY A 84 0.57 8.87 2.42
N GLY A 85 1.00 7.85 3.18
CA GLY A 85 2.34 7.26 3.04
C GLY A 85 2.56 6.66 1.65
N SER A 86 1.58 5.90 1.16
CA SER A 86 1.67 5.28 -0.17
C SER A 86 1.60 6.30 -1.31
N LEU A 87 0.87 7.41 -1.15
CA LEU A 87 0.82 8.47 -2.17
C LEU A 87 2.20 9.05 -2.42
N VAL A 88 2.90 9.45 -1.37
CA VAL A 88 4.26 10.04 -1.47
C VAL A 88 5.22 9.03 -2.11
N LEU A 89 5.21 7.78 -1.63
CA LEU A 89 6.08 6.74 -2.16
C LEU A 89 5.79 6.44 -3.63
N PHE A 90 4.52 6.27 -4.01
CA PHE A 90 4.17 5.94 -5.39
C PHE A 90 4.46 7.09 -6.34
N THR A 91 4.31 8.34 -5.91
CA THR A 91 4.75 9.51 -6.69
C THR A 91 6.27 9.49 -6.90
N LEU A 92 7.07 9.21 -5.87
CA LEU A 92 8.53 9.11 -5.99
C LEU A 92 8.94 7.97 -6.93
N VAL A 93 8.37 6.78 -6.77
CA VAL A 93 8.66 5.63 -7.64
C VAL A 93 8.25 5.92 -9.08
N THR A 94 7.13 6.62 -9.29
CA THR A 94 6.71 7.06 -10.63
C THR A 94 7.72 8.03 -11.22
N ALA A 95 8.20 9.01 -10.44
CA ALA A 95 9.21 9.97 -10.89
C ALA A 95 10.53 9.27 -11.28
N PHE A 96 11.03 8.35 -10.44
CA PHE A 96 12.22 7.57 -10.76
C PHE A 96 12.03 6.65 -11.96
N SER A 97 10.84 6.04 -12.11
CA SER A 97 10.53 5.21 -13.27
C SER A 97 10.50 6.03 -14.57
N VAL A 98 9.98 7.25 -14.53
CA VAL A 98 10.00 8.17 -15.68
C VAL A 98 11.42 8.65 -15.97
N ASP A 99 12.21 8.96 -14.94
CA ASP A 99 13.60 9.40 -15.12
C ASP A 99 14.45 8.30 -15.79
N SER A 100 14.21 7.03 -15.44
CA SER A 100 14.87 5.87 -16.04
C SER A 100 14.67 5.72 -17.56
N ILE A 101 13.69 6.42 -18.14
CA ILE A 101 13.47 6.45 -19.60
C ILE A 101 14.63 7.15 -20.31
N LYS A 102 15.30 8.10 -19.65
CA LYS A 102 16.40 8.86 -20.26
C LYS A 102 17.61 7.99 -20.58
N ASP A 103 17.81 6.92 -19.80
CA ASP A 103 18.94 6.00 -19.92
C ASP A 103 18.54 4.68 -20.60
N LEU A 104 17.41 4.66 -21.31
CA LEU A 104 16.84 3.45 -21.88
C LEU A 104 17.68 2.93 -23.04
N THR A 105 18.37 1.81 -22.82
CA THR A 105 19.03 1.03 -23.89
C THR A 105 18.08 -0.06 -24.41
N PRO A 106 18.22 -0.51 -25.67
CA PRO A 106 17.36 -1.55 -26.25
C PRO A 106 17.33 -2.86 -25.47
N TYR A 107 18.42 -3.18 -24.76
CA TYR A 107 18.55 -4.38 -23.93
C TYR A 107 17.74 -4.33 -22.62
N ASN A 108 17.31 -3.14 -22.19
CA ASN A 108 16.62 -2.92 -20.91
C ASN A 108 15.11 -2.66 -21.04
N ILE A 109 14.54 -2.79 -22.25
CA ILE A 109 13.12 -2.51 -22.52
C ILE A 109 12.18 -3.40 -21.68
N SER A 110 12.52 -4.68 -21.50
CA SER A 110 11.70 -5.60 -20.71
C SER A 110 11.62 -5.19 -19.23
N ALA A 111 12.74 -4.79 -18.64
CA ALA A 111 12.80 -4.29 -17.26
C ALA A 111 11.98 -3.00 -17.10
N PHE A 112 12.06 -2.10 -18.09
CA PHE A 112 11.25 -0.88 -18.10
C PHE A 112 9.73 -1.18 -18.15
N ILE A 113 9.30 -2.09 -19.02
CA ILE A 113 7.88 -2.49 -19.12
C ILE A 113 7.40 -3.08 -17.79
N LEU A 114 8.20 -3.95 -17.16
CA LEU A 114 7.87 -4.54 -15.87
C LEU A 114 7.74 -3.48 -14.78
N ASN A 115 8.68 -2.52 -14.70
CA ASN A 115 8.60 -1.41 -13.76
C ASN A 115 7.31 -0.59 -13.97
N PHE A 116 6.95 -0.28 -15.21
CA PHE A 116 5.73 0.46 -15.50
C PHE A 116 4.46 -0.30 -15.09
N ILE A 117 4.42 -1.61 -15.31
CA ILE A 117 3.32 -2.48 -14.84
C ILE A 117 3.25 -2.46 -13.31
N CYS A 118 4.38 -2.58 -12.62
CA CYS A 118 4.44 -2.53 -11.15
C CYS A 118 3.96 -1.19 -10.59
N VAL A 119 4.38 -0.07 -11.19
CA VAL A 119 3.89 1.28 -10.85
C VAL A 119 2.38 1.39 -11.08
N GLY A 120 1.88 0.87 -12.21
CA GLY A 120 0.45 0.82 -12.50
C GLY A 120 -0.34 0.02 -11.46
N ALA A 121 0.18 -1.13 -11.03
CA ALA A 121 -0.43 -1.95 -9.98
C ALA A 121 -0.46 -1.22 -8.63
N CYS A 122 0.60 -0.48 -8.29
CA CYS A 122 0.66 0.35 -7.08
C CYS A 122 -0.43 1.43 -7.12
N TRP A 123 -0.54 2.19 -8.21
CA TRP A 123 -1.59 3.19 -8.38
C TRP A 123 -3.01 2.61 -8.36
N PHE A 124 -3.21 1.44 -8.97
CA PHE A 124 -4.50 0.74 -8.93
C PHE A 124 -4.88 0.31 -7.49
N SER A 125 -3.90 -0.18 -6.72
CA SER A 125 -4.11 -0.52 -5.31
C SER A 125 -4.50 0.72 -4.49
N TRP A 126 -3.80 1.84 -4.70
CA TRP A 126 -4.07 3.11 -4.04
C TRP A 126 -5.49 3.61 -4.36
N TYR A 127 -5.84 3.62 -5.65
CA TYR A 127 -7.17 4.01 -6.11
C TYR A 127 -8.28 3.13 -5.52
N THR A 128 -8.03 1.84 -5.36
CA THR A 128 -8.99 0.91 -4.75
C THR A 128 -9.27 1.27 -3.28
N VAL A 129 -8.23 1.54 -2.50
CA VAL A 129 -8.37 1.97 -1.10
C VAL A 129 -9.03 3.35 -1.02
N TRP A 130 -8.64 4.29 -1.89
CA TRP A 130 -9.25 5.62 -1.98
C TRP A 130 -10.75 5.57 -2.30
N SER A 131 -11.13 4.74 -3.26
CA SER A 131 -12.53 4.56 -3.65
C SER A 131 -13.39 4.03 -2.50
N TYR A 132 -12.85 3.10 -1.71
CA TYR A 132 -13.50 2.61 -0.49
C TYR A 132 -13.54 3.68 0.61
N PHE A 133 -12.46 4.44 0.81
CA PHE A 133 -12.41 5.56 1.76
C PHE A 133 -13.53 6.58 1.50
N ILE A 134 -13.64 7.08 0.27
CA ILE A 134 -14.68 8.04 -0.12
C ILE A 134 -16.08 7.44 0.03
N GLY A 135 -16.26 6.18 -0.38
CA GLY A 135 -17.54 5.48 -0.24
C GLY A 135 -17.97 5.35 1.22
N THR A 136 -17.05 4.98 2.11
CA THR A 136 -17.30 4.81 3.54
C THR A 136 -17.53 6.14 4.23
N TYR A 137 -16.72 7.16 3.92
CA TYR A 137 -16.89 8.51 4.44
C TYR A 137 -18.27 9.08 4.11
N LYS A 138 -18.70 8.99 2.84
CA LYS A 138 -20.03 9.45 2.42
C LYS A 138 -21.16 8.72 3.18
N ARG A 139 -21.06 7.40 3.36
CA ARG A 139 -22.06 6.62 4.10
C ARG A 139 -22.17 7.07 5.57
N ASN A 140 -21.04 7.26 6.24
CA ASN A 140 -21.01 7.66 7.65
C ASN A 140 -21.61 9.06 7.84
N THR A 141 -21.33 10.00 6.92
CA THR A 141 -21.91 11.35 6.96
C THR A 141 -23.44 11.33 6.74
N VAL A 142 -23.94 10.50 5.83
CA VAL A 142 -25.40 10.38 5.60
C VAL A 142 -26.11 9.75 6.78
N MET A 143 -25.51 8.73 7.42
CA MET A 143 -26.06 8.08 8.61
C MET A 143 -26.16 9.07 9.77
N ASN A 144 -25.10 9.83 10.03
CA ASN A 144 -25.10 10.85 11.08
C ASN A 144 -26.22 11.88 10.87
N LYS A 145 -26.44 12.37 9.64
CA LYS A 145 -27.51 13.33 9.36
C LYS A 145 -28.92 12.78 9.64
N LYS A 146 -29.16 11.47 9.48
CA LYS A 146 -30.47 10.85 9.73
C LYS A 146 -30.77 10.63 11.21
N CYS A 147 -29.75 10.56 12.07
CA CYS A 147 -29.95 10.40 13.51
C CYS A 147 -30.33 11.71 14.23
N PHE A 148 -30.23 12.85 13.54
CA PHE A 148 -30.55 14.18 14.08
C PHE A 148 -31.86 14.78 13.52
N VAL A 149 -32.66 13.99 12.80
CA VAL A 149 -34.01 14.35 12.33
C VAL A 149 -35.00 13.35 12.93
#